data_AF-A0A3E4VYB0-F1
#
_entry.id   AF-A0A3E4VYB0-F1
#
_cell.length_a   1.000
_cell.length_b   1.000
_cell.length_c   1.000
_cell.angle_alpha   90.00
_cell.angle_beta   90.00
_cell.angle_gamma   90.00
#
_symmetry.space_group_name_H-M   'P 1'
#
loop_
_entity.id
_entity.type
_entity.pdbx_description
1 polymer ?
#
loop_
_entity_poly.entity_id
_entity_poly.type
_entity_poly.pdbx_seq_one_letter_code
_entity_poly.pdbx_strand_id
1 'polypeptide(L)'
;MVSNNIVDYLERIKGLYTLIKQEHTGSLSDIAKKMRLSRRTIANYISELKSLGADISYDKQRNTYFFNNEFTLYATFEVKLST
;
A
#
# COMPACT_ATOMS: atom_id res chain seq x y z
N MET A 1 12.75 -14.02 9.59
CA MET A 1 11.33 -14.33 9.37
C MET A 1 10.54 -13.15 9.89
N VAL A 2 9.86 -12.39 9.03
CA VAL A 2 9.01 -11.29 9.52
C VAL A 2 7.70 -11.92 9.97
N SER A 3 7.35 -11.76 11.25
CA SER A 3 6.03 -12.09 11.78
C SER A 3 4.96 -11.49 10.89
N ASN A 4 4.02 -12.30 10.41
CA ASN A 4 2.89 -11.80 9.63
C ASN A 4 1.75 -11.46 10.60
N ASN A 5 2.00 -10.51 11.50
CA ASN A 5 0.99 -9.98 12.42
C ASN A 5 0.14 -8.95 11.66
N ILE A 6 -1.15 -8.88 11.96
CA ILE A 6 -2.08 -7.88 11.42
C ILE A 6 -1.56 -6.43 11.56
N VAL A 7 -0.83 -6.11 12.63
CA VAL A 7 -0.19 -4.80 12.83
C VAL A 7 0.85 -4.52 11.74
N ASP A 8 1.74 -5.47 11.46
CA ASP A 8 2.78 -5.33 10.43
C ASP A 8 2.15 -5.17 9.03
N TYR A 9 1.05 -5.86 8.77
CA TYR A 9 0.30 -5.71 7.53
C TYR A 9 -0.32 -4.32 7.40
N LEU A 10 -0.95 -3.80 8.47
CA LEU A 10 -1.58 -2.48 8.47
C LEU A 10 -0.54 -1.36 8.26
N GLU A 11 0.63 -1.46 8.89
CA GLU A 11 1.71 -0.48 8.67
C GLU A 11 2.23 -0.53 7.22
N ARG A 12 2.32 -1.71 6.61
CA ARG A 12 2.74 -1.85 5.21
C ARG A 12 1.72 -1.25 4.24
N ILE A 13 0.43 -1.54 4.40
CA ILE A 13 -0.59 -1.00 3.49
C ILE A 13 -0.72 0.51 3.64
N LYS A 14 -0.60 1.04 4.87
CA LYS A 14 -0.53 2.48 5.15
C LYS A 14 0.69 3.12 4.49
N GLY A 15 1.85 2.48 4.54
CA GLY A 15 3.08 2.93 3.88
C GLY A 15 2.91 3.03 2.37
N LEU A 16 2.35 2.00 1.73
CA LEU A 16 2.06 2.03 0.29
C LEU A 16 1.06 3.13 -0.07
N TYR A 17 -0.05 3.22 0.66
CA TYR A 17 -1.06 4.26 0.47
C TYR A 17 -0.44 5.66 0.52
N THR A 18 0.41 5.91 1.50
CA THR A 18 1.09 7.21 1.68
C THR A 18 2.01 7.53 0.49
N LEU A 19 2.78 6.56 0.00
CA LEU A 19 3.65 6.76 -1.16
C LEU A 19 2.85 7.11 -2.43
N ILE A 20 1.70 6.45 -2.65
CA ILE A 20 0.82 6.74 -3.80
C ILE A 20 0.15 8.11 -3.63
N LYS A 21 -0.32 8.44 -2.42
CA LYS A 21 -0.98 9.72 -2.12
C LYS A 21 -0.06 10.91 -2.31
N GLN A 22 1.22 10.74 -1.98
CA GLN A 22 2.26 11.75 -2.17
C GLN A 22 2.85 11.73 -3.59
N GLU A 23 2.43 10.80 -4.45
CA GLU A 23 3.03 10.56 -5.76
C GLU A 23 4.56 10.38 -5.70
N HIS A 24 5.06 9.77 -4.62
CA HIS A 24 6.48 9.51 -4.38
C HIS A 24 6.83 8.03 -4.49
N THR A 25 6.19 7.29 -5.39
CA THR A 25 6.40 5.84 -5.50
C THR A 25 7.67 5.48 -6.26
N GLY A 26 7.93 6.11 -7.41
CA GLY A 26 8.79 5.53 -8.44
C GLY A 26 8.06 4.38 -9.17
N SER A 27 8.83 3.52 -9.84
CA SER A 27 8.33 2.28 -10.43
C SER A 27 7.95 1.25 -9.36
N LEU A 28 7.29 0.17 -9.77
CA LEU A 28 6.95 -0.94 -8.85
C LEU A 28 8.20 -1.52 -8.15
N SER A 29 9.34 -1.53 -8.85
CA SER A 29 10.63 -1.97 -8.30
C SER A 29 11.17 -1.00 -7.26
N ASP A 30 10.92 0.29 -7.41
CA ASP A 30 11.37 1.32 -6.47
C ASP A 30 10.56 1.27 -5.17
N ILE A 31 9.24 1.05 -5.28
CA ILE A 31 8.38 0.81 -4.11
C ILE A 31 8.86 -0.42 -3.35
N ALA A 32 9.14 -1.52 -4.06
CA ALA A 32 9.63 -2.76 -3.46
C ALA A 32 10.94 -2.55 -2.68
N LYS A 33 11.88 -1.77 -3.24
CA LYS A 33 13.12 -1.38 -2.54
C LYS A 33 12.85 -0.51 -1.32
N LYS A 34 12.04 0.55 -1.46
CA LYS A 34 11.69 1.49 -0.37
C LYS A 34 11.05 0.76 0.82
N MET A 35 10.13 -0.16 0.55
CA MET A 35 9.41 -0.91 1.57
C MET A 35 10.14 -2.19 2.03
N ARG A 36 11.27 -2.55 1.39
CA ARG A 36 12.01 -3.80 1.62
C ARG A 36 11.12 -5.05 1.45
N LEU A 37 10.29 -5.05 0.41
CA LEU A 37 9.36 -6.12 0.08
C LEU A 37 9.61 -6.65 -1.34
N SER A 38 9.04 -7.81 -1.64
CA SER A 38 9.08 -8.33 -3.00
C SER A 38 8.17 -7.49 -3.93
N ARG A 39 8.54 -7.40 -5.22
CA ARG A 39 7.67 -6.78 -6.25
C ARG A 39 6.27 -7.40 -6.28
N ARG A 40 6.16 -8.72 -6.07
CA ARG A 40 4.89 -9.44 -5.99
C ARG A 40 4.04 -8.95 -4.81
N THR A 41 4.64 -8.78 -3.64
CA THR A 41 3.94 -8.27 -2.45
C THR A 41 3.38 -6.87 -2.70
N ILE A 42 4.17 -5.98 -3.30
CA ILE A 42 3.69 -4.63 -3.66
C ILE A 42 2.54 -4.70 -4.67
N ALA A 43 2.66 -5.53 -5.72
CA ALA A 43 1.60 -5.70 -6.70
C ALA A 43 0.30 -6.20 -6.06
N ASN A 44 0.40 -7.13 -5.10
CA ASN A 44 -0.75 -7.62 -4.34
C ASN A 44 -1.39 -6.49 -3.52
N TYR A 45 -0.62 -5.69 -2.80
CA TYR A 45 -1.17 -4.56 -2.03
C TYR A 45 -1.81 -3.49 -2.93
N ILE A 46 -1.25 -3.21 -4.12
CA ILE A 46 -1.91 -2.34 -5.10
C ILE A 46 -3.25 -2.94 -5.54
N SER A 47 -3.27 -4.24 -5.86
CA SER A 47 -4.51 -4.93 -6.24
C SER A 47 -5.55 -4.91 -5.13
N GLU A 48 -5.12 -5.00 -3.88
CA GLU A 48 -5.99 -4.95 -2.71
C GLU A 48 -6.59 -3.55 -2.53
N LEU A 49 -5.80 -2.48 -2.61
CA LEU A 49 -6.33 -1.11 -2.63
C LEU A 49 -7.33 -0.90 -3.79
N LYS A 50 -7.05 -1.44 -4.98
CA LYS A 50 -7.98 -1.43 -6.11
C LYS A 50 -9.29 -2.15 -5.81
N SER A 51 -9.24 -3.32 -5.15
CA SER A 51 -10.44 -4.04 -4.74
C SER A 51 -11.29 -3.29 -3.70
N LEU A 52 -10.67 -2.39 -2.94
CA LEU A 52 -11.36 -1.50 -1.99
C LEU A 52 -11.90 -0.22 -2.65
N GLY A 53 -11.78 -0.08 -3.98
CA GLY A 53 -12.32 1.05 -4.74
C GLY A 53 -11.32 2.15 -5.08
N ALA A 54 -10.02 1.94 -4.84
CA ALA A 54 -9.01 2.88 -5.29
C ALA A 54 -8.81 2.77 -6.82
N ASP A 55 -8.98 3.87 -7.54
CA ASP A 55 -8.55 3.96 -8.93
C ASP A 55 -7.07 4.36 -8.96
N ILE A 56 -6.19 3.38 -9.14
CA ILE A 56 -4.73 3.58 -9.14
C ILE A 56 -4.18 3.37 -10.56
N SER A 57 -3.52 4.40 -11.08
CA SER A 57 -2.79 4.38 -12.34
C SER A 57 -1.31 4.70 -12.15
N TYR A 58 -0.49 4.32 -13.13
CA TYR A 58 0.93 4.67 -13.17
C TYR A 58 1.20 5.66 -14.29
N ASP A 59 1.77 6.80 -13.92
CA ASP A 59 2.24 7.80 -14.86
C ASP A 59 3.72 7.54 -15.18
N LYS A 60 4.00 7.21 -16.44
CA LYS A 60 5.36 6.93 -16.92
C LYS A 60 6.24 8.18 -16.96
N GLN A 61 5.67 9.35 -17.24
CA GLN A 61 6.44 10.61 -17.33
C GLN A 61 6.79 11.12 -15.94
N ARG A 62 5.82 11.10 -15.01
CA ARG A 62 6.05 11.47 -13.60
C ARG A 62 6.76 10.37 -12.80
N ASN A 63 6.92 9.17 -13.38
CA ASN A 63 7.46 7.98 -12.73
C ASN A 63 6.79 7.70 -11.38
N THR A 64 5.46 7.68 -11.35
CA THR A 64 4.74 7.54 -10.09
C THR A 64 3.36 6.91 -10.24
N TYR A 65 2.94 6.19 -9.21
CA TYR A 65 1.56 5.75 -9.05
C TYR A 65 0.79 6.85 -8.31
N PHE A 66 -0.47 7.03 -8.70
CA PHE A 66 -1.34 8.06 -8.16
C PHE A 66 -2.79 7.56 -8.10
N PHE A 67 -3.60 8.22 -7.27
CA PHE A 67 -5.04 7.98 -7.21
C PHE A 67 -5.77 8.88 -8.22
N ASN A 68 -6.57 8.30 -9.10
CA ASN A 68 -7.43 9.03 -10.04
C ASN A 68 -8.76 9.47 -9.41
N ASN A 69 -9.10 8.92 -8.24
CA ASN A 69 -10.31 9.25 -7.50
C ASN A 69 -9.98 9.74 -6.08
N GLU A 70 -10.95 10.41 -5.46
CA GLU A 70 -10.90 10.68 -4.02
C GLU A 70 -11.05 9.39 -3.24
N PHE A 71 -9.92 8.75 -2.98
CA PHE A 71 -9.84 7.53 -2.19
C PHE A 71 -9.22 7.83 -0.82
N THR A 72 -9.91 7.38 0.25
CA THR A 72 -9.41 7.42 1.63
C THR A 72 -9.56 6.04 2.25
N LEU A 73 -8.45 5.49 2.73
CA LEU A 73 -8.44 4.19 3.42
C LEU A 73 -8.61 4.39 4.92
N TYR A 74 -9.69 3.83 5.48
CA TYR A 74 -9.88 3.70 6.93
C TYR A 74 -9.63 2.24 7.33
N ALA A 75 -8.72 2.04 8.28
CA ALA A 75 -8.48 0.73 8.87
C ALA A 75 -8.48 0.86 10.40
N THR A 76 -9.35 0.08 11.03
CA THR A 76 -9.47 0.01 12.49
C THR A 76 -9.38 -1.46 12.88
N PHE A 77 -8.57 -1.76 13.89
CA PHE A 77 -8.55 -3.08 14.51
C PHE A 77 -8.74 -2.90 16.01
N GLU A 78 -9.55 -3.77 16.61
CA GLU A 78 -9.80 -3.79 18.04
C GLU A 78 -9.39 -5.15 18.58
N VAL A 79 -8.70 -5.17 19.73
CA VAL A 79 -8.30 -6.40 20.40
C VAL A 79 -8.96 -6.43 21.77
N LYS A 80 -9.91 -7.35 21.95
CA LYS A 80 -10.52 -7.63 23.25
C LYS A 80 -9.86 -8.86 23.86
N LEU A 81 -9.09 -8.65 24.92
CA LEU A 81 -8.58 -9.74 25.75
C LEU A 81 -9.65 -10.05 26.80
N SER A 82 -10.28 -11.21 26.68
CA SER A 82 -11.21 -11.72 27.69
C SER A 82 -10.46 -12.79 28.46
N THR A 83 -10.17 -12.52 29.74
CA THR A 83 -9.60 -13.49 30.69
C THR A 83 -10.65 -14.51 31.09
#